data_AF-A0A6C0E2V3-F1
#
_entry.id   AF-A0A6C0E2V3-F1
#
_cell.length_a   1.000
_cell.length_b   1.000
_cell.length_c   1.000
_cell.angle_alpha   90.00
_cell.angle_beta   90.00
_cell.angle_gamma   90.00
#
_symmetry.space_group_name_H-M   'P 1'
#
loop_
_entity.id
_entity.type
_entity.pdbx_description
1 polymer ?
#
loop_
_entity_poly.entity_id
_entity_poly.type
_entity_poly.pdbx_seq_one_letter_code
_entity_poly.pdbx_strand_id
1 'polypeptide(L)'
;MKSSNGRVNIINRQQPDICNLFAMYDKIPANQCSTLREPTLGLWNETLLSNAFFSSKNIQIIQNGIRAGVYERSNGQYVVEPQDCDSLKIIMRSVFLQHAANQPDNIKGQIQELNKIVLEYCIYQVYGEAQGYMKYLHDVSTLAVPIAHPIQATQFDRKDFKLKSWF
;
A
#
# COMPACT_ATOMS: atom_id res chain seq x y z
N MET A 1 34.40 3.28 -14.18
CA MET A 1 33.45 3.91 -13.23
C MET A 1 32.12 4.09 -13.95
N LYS A 2 31.02 3.52 -13.46
CA LYS A 2 29.69 3.77 -14.06
C LYS A 2 29.34 5.24 -13.80
N SER A 3 29.17 6.01 -14.88
CA SER A 3 28.68 7.39 -14.82
C SER A 3 27.29 7.37 -14.19
N SER A 4 27.14 7.95 -13.01
CA SER A 4 25.84 8.23 -12.40
C SER A 4 25.32 9.55 -12.95
N ASN A 5 24.01 9.64 -13.16
CA ASN A 5 23.31 10.81 -13.69
C ASN A 5 23.25 12.01 -12.72
N GLY A 6 24.23 12.15 -11.81
CA GLY A 6 24.27 13.16 -10.75
C GLY A 6 23.22 12.99 -9.64
N ARG A 7 22.22 12.11 -9.81
CA ARG A 7 21.21 11.80 -8.79
C ARG A 7 21.56 10.56 -7.99
N VAL A 8 20.96 10.45 -6.81
CA VAL A 8 21.07 9.28 -5.96
C VAL A 8 20.24 8.15 -6.56
N ASN A 9 20.89 7.10 -7.06
CA ASN A 9 20.19 5.88 -7.47
C ASN A 9 19.78 5.08 -6.22
N ILE A 10 18.48 4.97 -6.00
CA ILE A 10 17.91 4.23 -4.87
C ILE A 10 17.31 2.88 -5.33
N ILE A 11 17.05 2.71 -6.63
CA ILE A 11 16.43 1.52 -7.22
C ILE A 11 17.41 0.34 -7.24
N ASN A 12 18.67 0.61 -7.60
CA ASN A 12 19.70 -0.43 -7.78
C ASN A 12 20.72 -0.44 -6.63
N ARG A 13 20.44 0.21 -5.50
CA ARG A 13 21.32 0.12 -4.34
C ARG A 13 21.20 -1.27 -3.75
N GLN A 14 22.31 -2.01 -3.72
CA GLN A 14 22.50 -3.04 -2.71
C GLN A 14 22.28 -2.35 -1.37
N GLN A 15 21.24 -2.78 -0.64
CA GLN A 15 20.97 -2.24 0.69
C GLN A 15 22.24 -2.43 1.51
N PRO A 16 22.79 -1.36 2.13
CA PRO A 16 23.88 -1.53 3.08
C PRO A 16 23.38 -2.48 4.18
N ASP A 17 24.27 -3.26 4.78
CA ASP A 17 23.91 -4.20 5.83
C ASP A 17 23.36 -3.43 7.04
N ILE A 18 22.04 -3.24 7.06
CA ILE A 18 21.32 -2.33 7.95
C ILE A 18 21.51 -2.80 9.41
N CYS A 19 21.64 -4.12 9.58
CA CYS A 19 21.93 -4.76 10.86
C CYS A 19 23.28 -4.32 11.43
N ASN A 20 24.31 -4.17 10.58
CA ASN A 20 25.63 -3.73 10.99
C ASN A 20 25.66 -2.21 11.20
N LEU A 21 24.99 -1.45 10.31
CA LEU A 21 24.92 0.01 10.38
C LEU A 21 24.26 0.53 11.67
N PHE A 22 23.27 -0.20 12.18
CA PHE A 22 22.53 0.17 13.40
C PHE A 22 22.76 -0.79 14.57
N ALA A 23 23.85 -1.57 14.56
CA ALA A 23 24.14 -2.57 15.60
C ALA A 23 24.26 -1.98 17.01
N MET A 24 24.65 -0.70 17.13
CA MET A 24 24.83 0.01 18.40
C MET A 24 23.61 0.82 18.87
N TYR A 25 22.52 0.85 18.09
CA TYR A 25 21.30 1.55 18.50
C TYR A 25 20.43 0.66 19.38
N ASP A 26 19.79 1.27 20.38
CA ASP A 26 18.85 0.59 21.26
C ASP A 26 17.64 0.07 20.45
N LYS A 27 17.39 -1.24 20.51
CA LYS A 27 16.34 -1.92 19.72
C LYS A 27 15.07 -1.99 20.53
N ILE A 28 14.34 -0.89 20.64
CA ILE A 28 12.96 -0.93 21.10
C ILE A 28 12.13 -1.62 20.01
N PRO A 29 11.45 -2.74 20.28
CA PRO A 29 10.68 -3.45 19.26
C PRO A 29 9.43 -2.63 18.89
N ALA A 30 9.53 -1.79 17.86
CA ALA A 30 8.47 -0.89 17.42
C ALA A 30 7.27 -1.60 16.76
N ASN A 31 7.42 -2.86 16.33
CA ASN A 31 6.49 -3.51 15.40
C ASN A 31 5.62 -4.59 16.05
N GLN A 32 5.45 -4.57 17.37
CA GLN A 32 4.61 -5.56 18.04
C GLN A 32 3.15 -5.15 17.95
N CYS A 33 2.32 -5.92 17.24
CA CYS A 33 0.86 -5.71 17.21
C CYS A 33 0.18 -5.83 18.61
N SER A 34 0.91 -6.17 19.67
CA SER A 34 0.41 -6.28 21.04
C SER A 34 0.48 -4.98 21.85
N THR A 35 1.31 -4.00 21.50
CA THR A 35 1.74 -2.96 22.46
C THR A 35 0.97 -1.65 22.41
N LEU A 36 0.18 -1.40 21.37
CA LEU A 36 -0.52 -0.13 21.24
C LEU A 36 -2.03 -0.30 21.33
N ARG A 37 -2.56 0.32 22.41
CA ARG A 37 -3.95 0.61 22.77
C ARG A 37 -4.93 -0.46 22.30
N GLU A 38 -5.34 -1.32 23.24
CA GLU A 38 -6.48 -2.23 23.08
C GLU A 38 -7.58 -1.55 22.24
N PRO A 39 -7.90 -2.07 21.04
CA PRO A 39 -8.92 -1.47 20.17
C PRO A 39 -10.30 -1.40 20.83
N THR A 40 -10.49 -2.19 21.87
CA THR A 40 -11.68 -2.28 22.73
C THR A 40 -11.69 -1.26 23.88
N LEU A 41 -10.60 -0.54 24.17
CA LEU A 41 -10.59 0.48 25.22
C LEU A 41 -11.62 1.58 24.90
N GLY A 42 -12.58 1.74 25.80
CA GLY A 42 -13.70 2.67 25.65
C GLY A 42 -14.88 2.16 24.81
N LEU A 43 -14.87 0.89 24.36
CA LEU A 43 -16.12 0.24 23.93
C LEU A 43 -16.96 -0.09 25.18
N TRP A 44 -18.25 0.15 25.09
CA TRP A 44 -19.21 -0.29 26.08
C TRP A 44 -19.48 -1.79 25.85
N ASN A 45 -18.83 -2.61 26.67
CA ASN A 45 -18.93 -4.07 26.80
C ASN A 45 -18.10 -4.93 25.82
N GLU A 46 -17.25 -5.79 26.38
CA GLU A 46 -16.53 -6.83 25.63
C GLU A 46 -17.51 -7.93 25.21
N THR A 47 -17.59 -8.19 23.91
CA THR A 47 -18.43 -9.25 23.35
C THR A 47 -17.56 -10.32 22.69
N LEU A 48 -18.14 -11.50 22.48
CA LEU A 48 -17.46 -12.56 21.71
C LEU A 48 -17.08 -12.06 20.30
N LEU A 49 -17.95 -11.24 19.68
CA LEU A 49 -17.71 -10.64 18.38
C LEU A 49 -16.50 -9.68 18.40
N SER A 50 -16.47 -8.73 19.34
CA SER A 50 -15.37 -7.76 19.44
C SER A 50 -14.04 -8.46 19.73
N ASN A 51 -14.03 -9.42 20.66
CA ASN A 51 -12.81 -10.13 21.03
C ASN A 51 -12.28 -10.99 19.88
N ALA A 52 -13.17 -11.64 19.13
CA ALA A 52 -12.78 -12.41 17.96
C ALA A 52 -12.31 -11.52 16.79
N PHE A 53 -13.02 -10.42 16.52
CA PHE A 53 -12.68 -9.50 15.44
C PHE A 53 -11.34 -8.77 15.66
N PHE A 54 -11.07 -8.31 16.89
CA PHE A 54 -9.80 -7.66 17.24
C PHE A 54 -8.70 -8.63 17.69
N SER A 55 -8.93 -9.95 17.57
CA SER A 55 -7.92 -10.95 17.93
C SER A 55 -6.68 -10.86 17.04
N SER A 56 -5.52 -11.21 17.60
CA SER A 56 -4.25 -11.26 16.86
C SER A 56 -4.32 -12.15 15.62
N LYS A 57 -5.08 -13.26 15.70
CA LYS A 57 -5.32 -14.18 14.59
C LYS A 57 -6.10 -13.49 13.47
N ASN A 58 -7.16 -12.75 13.79
CA ASN A 58 -7.94 -12.06 12.76
C ASN A 58 -7.14 -10.90 12.13
N ILE A 59 -6.37 -10.17 12.93
CA ILE A 59 -5.45 -9.14 12.42
C ILE A 59 -4.46 -9.75 11.42
N GLN A 60 -3.88 -10.93 11.72
CA GLN A 60 -2.97 -11.61 10.80
C GLN A 60 -3.67 -12.05 9.50
N ILE A 61 -4.92 -12.52 9.59
CA ILE A 61 -5.74 -12.86 8.40
C ILE A 61 -5.93 -11.62 7.53
N ILE A 62 -6.29 -10.48 8.12
CA ILE A 62 -6.48 -9.23 7.38
C ILE A 62 -5.15 -8.78 6.76
N GLN A 63 -4.04 -8.80 7.49
CA GLN A 63 -2.71 -8.45 6.97
C GLN A 63 -2.34 -9.29 5.73
N ASN A 64 -2.54 -10.60 5.80
CA ASN A 64 -2.30 -11.49 4.66
C ASN A 64 -3.26 -11.22 3.51
N GLY A 65 -4.53 -10.93 3.82
CA GLY A 65 -5.53 -10.54 2.82
C GLY A 65 -5.18 -9.24 2.09
N ILE A 66 -4.66 -8.22 2.80
CA ILE A 66 -4.18 -6.98 2.19
C ILE A 66 -3.03 -7.27 1.23
N ARG A 67 -2.04 -8.06 1.67
CA ARG A 67 -0.87 -8.41 0.85
C ARG A 67 -1.28 -9.16 -0.42
N ALA A 68 -2.13 -10.17 -0.27
CA ALA A 68 -2.64 -10.94 -1.40
C ALA A 68 -3.49 -10.07 -2.36
N GLY A 69 -4.38 -9.25 -1.82
CA GLY A 69 -5.26 -8.39 -2.62
C GLY A 69 -4.52 -7.30 -3.39
N VAL A 70 -3.47 -6.71 -2.81
CA VAL A 70 -2.60 -5.75 -3.51
C VAL A 70 -1.78 -6.44 -4.60
N TYR A 71 -1.26 -7.64 -4.33
CA TYR A 71 -0.55 -8.43 -5.33
C TYR A 71 -1.45 -8.78 -6.51
N GLU A 72 -2.67 -9.25 -6.26
CA GLU A 72 -3.66 -9.56 -7.30
C GLU A 72 -4.06 -8.29 -8.09
N ARG A 73 -4.41 -7.20 -7.39
CA ARG A 73 -4.83 -5.94 -8.01
C ARG A 73 -3.74 -5.32 -8.89
N SER A 74 -2.47 -5.54 -8.54
CA SER A 74 -1.32 -5.08 -9.32
C SER A 74 -0.92 -6.04 -10.46
N ASN A 75 -1.71 -7.08 -10.73
CA ASN A 75 -1.37 -8.16 -11.68
C ASN A 75 -0.01 -8.80 -11.38
N GLY A 76 0.29 -9.00 -10.09
CA GLY A 76 1.50 -9.62 -9.61
C GLY A 76 2.75 -8.72 -9.60
N GLN A 77 2.59 -7.41 -9.79
CA GLN A 77 3.72 -6.47 -9.85
C GLN A 77 4.22 -6.03 -8.48
N TYR A 78 3.34 -5.88 -7.49
CA TYR A 78 3.69 -5.33 -6.18
C TYR A 78 3.56 -6.36 -5.08
N VAL A 79 4.68 -6.65 -4.41
CA VAL A 79 4.71 -7.42 -3.17
C VAL A 79 4.90 -6.44 -2.02
N VAL A 80 3.88 -6.28 -1.19
CA VAL A 80 3.91 -5.38 -0.04
C VAL A 80 4.17 -6.15 1.26
N GLU A 81 4.88 -5.50 2.16
CA GLU A 81 5.13 -5.99 3.51
C GLU A 81 3.90 -5.82 4.42
N PRO A 82 3.89 -6.43 5.62
CA PRO A 82 2.86 -6.18 6.62
C PRO A 82 2.72 -4.68 6.91
N GLN A 83 1.48 -4.23 7.04
CA GLN A 83 1.17 -2.82 7.32
C GLN A 83 1.26 -2.53 8.82
N ASP A 84 1.39 -1.25 9.17
CA ASP A 84 1.40 -0.79 10.56
C ASP A 84 0.16 -1.29 11.34
N CYS A 85 0.41 -1.94 12.48
CA CYS A 85 -0.65 -2.58 13.27
C CYS A 85 -1.63 -1.55 13.84
N ASP A 86 -1.18 -0.36 14.18
CA ASP A 86 -2.01 0.65 14.82
C ASP A 86 -2.96 1.31 13.85
N SER A 87 -2.44 1.70 12.70
CA SER A 87 -3.23 2.18 11.57
C SER A 87 -4.30 1.15 11.19
N LEU A 88 -3.92 -0.13 11.12
CA LEU A 88 -4.87 -1.21 10.85
C LEU A 88 -5.95 -1.33 11.94
N LYS A 89 -5.56 -1.29 13.23
CA LYS A 89 -6.51 -1.33 14.35
C LYS A 89 -7.47 -0.14 14.35
N ILE A 90 -7.01 1.06 13.97
CA ILE A 90 -7.85 2.26 13.85
C ILE A 90 -8.90 2.04 12.76
N ILE A 91 -8.50 1.52 11.60
CA ILE A 91 -9.43 1.22 10.50
C ILE A 91 -10.41 0.13 10.92
N MET A 92 -9.93 -0.97 11.52
CA MET A 92 -10.78 -2.04 12.05
C MET A 92 -11.79 -1.50 13.06
N ARG A 93 -11.37 -0.62 13.97
CA ARG A 93 -12.26 0.02 14.95
C ARG A 93 -13.31 0.89 14.28
N SER A 94 -12.91 1.70 13.30
CA SER A 94 -13.83 2.53 12.52
C SER A 94 -14.90 1.69 11.82
N VAL A 95 -14.50 0.60 11.16
CA VAL A 95 -15.42 -0.33 10.48
C VAL A 95 -16.33 -1.04 11.47
N PHE A 96 -15.80 -1.51 12.60
CA PHE A 96 -16.58 -2.15 13.64
C PHE A 96 -17.68 -1.23 14.18
N LEU A 97 -17.34 0.04 14.49
CA LEU A 97 -18.30 1.00 15.02
C LEU A 97 -19.41 1.36 14.02
N GLN A 98 -19.11 1.34 12.72
CA GLN A 98 -20.07 1.70 11.67
C GLN A 98 -20.93 0.54 11.18
N HIS A 99 -20.38 -0.69 11.17
CA HIS A 99 -20.98 -1.82 10.45
C HIS A 99 -21.23 -3.06 11.31
N ALA A 100 -20.80 -3.11 12.58
CA ALA A 100 -21.04 -4.30 13.40
C ALA A 100 -22.54 -4.46 13.72
N ALA A 101 -23.11 -5.59 13.29
CA ALA A 101 -24.50 -5.94 13.57
C ALA A 101 -24.74 -6.35 15.04
N ASN A 102 -23.67 -6.72 15.76
CA ASN A 102 -23.67 -7.12 17.18
C ASN A 102 -24.71 -8.20 17.51
N GLN A 103 -24.95 -9.12 16.58
CA GLN A 103 -25.87 -10.24 16.81
C GLN A 103 -25.18 -11.33 17.65
N PRO A 104 -25.90 -12.00 18.56
CA PRO A 104 -25.33 -13.08 19.38
C PRO A 104 -24.96 -14.31 18.54
N ASP A 105 -25.65 -14.50 17.41
CA ASP A 105 -25.49 -15.64 16.52
C ASP A 105 -24.66 -15.29 15.28
N ASN A 106 -24.14 -16.32 14.59
CA ASN A 106 -23.35 -16.19 13.36
C ASN A 106 -22.15 -15.22 13.46
N ILE A 107 -21.40 -15.28 14.56
CA ILE A 107 -20.20 -14.47 14.79
C ILE A 107 -19.20 -14.59 13.63
N LYS A 108 -19.04 -15.79 13.07
CA LYS A 108 -18.14 -16.04 11.94
C LYS A 108 -18.55 -15.25 10.69
N GLY A 109 -19.84 -15.25 10.34
CA GLY A 109 -20.34 -14.49 9.19
C GLY A 109 -20.17 -12.99 9.39
N GLN A 110 -20.48 -12.48 10.59
CA GLN A 110 -20.27 -11.08 10.94
C GLN A 110 -18.79 -10.66 10.81
N ILE A 111 -17.85 -11.48 11.28
CA ILE A 111 -16.41 -11.22 11.12
C ILE A 111 -16.00 -11.21 9.65
N GLN A 112 -16.53 -12.14 8.83
CA GLN A 112 -16.22 -12.18 7.40
C GLN A 112 -16.70 -10.91 6.67
N GLU A 113 -17.89 -10.43 6.99
CA GLU A 113 -18.43 -9.18 6.44
C GLU A 113 -17.60 -7.96 6.86
N LEU A 114 -17.27 -7.84 8.15
CA LEU A 114 -16.41 -6.75 8.64
C LEU A 114 -15.01 -6.80 8.01
N ASN A 115 -14.40 -7.99 7.94
CA ASN A 115 -13.10 -8.17 7.30
C ASN A 115 -13.13 -7.78 5.83
N LYS A 116 -14.21 -8.09 5.11
CA LYS A 116 -14.36 -7.72 3.70
C LYS A 116 -14.31 -6.20 3.52
N ILE A 117 -15.04 -5.45 4.36
CA ILE A 117 -15.05 -3.98 4.32
C ILE A 117 -13.65 -3.42 4.61
N VAL A 118 -12.96 -3.95 5.63
CA VAL A 118 -11.58 -3.56 5.96
C VAL A 118 -10.64 -3.83 4.78
N LEU A 119 -10.74 -5.02 4.17
CA LEU A 119 -9.89 -5.42 3.06
C LEU A 119 -10.11 -4.53 1.83
N GLU A 120 -11.36 -4.29 1.43
CA GLU A 120 -11.67 -3.44 0.27
C GLU A 120 -11.08 -2.03 0.42
N TYR A 121 -11.23 -1.42 1.59
CA TYR A 121 -10.66 -0.11 1.90
C TYR A 121 -9.12 -0.15 1.87
N CYS A 122 -8.50 -1.08 2.62
CA CYS A 122 -7.05 -1.14 2.75
C CYS A 122 -6.35 -1.50 1.43
N ILE A 123 -6.90 -2.43 0.64
CA ILE A 123 -6.30 -2.85 -0.63
C ILE A 123 -6.25 -1.67 -1.60
N TYR A 124 -7.32 -0.87 -1.69
CA TYR A 124 -7.35 0.30 -2.57
C TYR A 124 -6.28 1.32 -2.17
N GLN A 125 -6.21 1.65 -0.88
CA GLN A 125 -5.26 2.64 -0.36
C GLN A 125 -3.81 2.18 -0.53
N VAL A 126 -3.47 0.97 -0.08
CA VAL A 126 -2.11 0.44 -0.12
C VAL A 126 -1.63 0.26 -1.57
N TYR A 127 -2.53 -0.15 -2.48
CA TYR A 127 -2.19 -0.21 -3.90
C TYR A 127 -1.83 1.16 -4.48
N GLY A 128 -2.61 2.20 -4.17
CA GLY A 128 -2.32 3.57 -4.61
C GLY A 128 -0.97 4.08 -4.07
N GLU A 129 -0.69 3.83 -2.80
CA GLU A 129 0.59 4.19 -2.18
C GLU A 129 1.75 3.40 -2.77
N ALA A 130 1.58 2.11 -3.09
CA ALA A 130 2.60 1.31 -3.77
C ALA A 130 2.95 1.89 -5.15
N GLN A 131 1.95 2.31 -5.93
CA GLN A 131 2.18 2.99 -7.21
C GLN A 131 2.91 4.32 -7.02
N GLY A 132 2.48 5.12 -6.05
CA GLY A 132 3.11 6.38 -5.70
C GLY A 132 4.56 6.21 -5.30
N TYR A 133 4.86 5.18 -4.51
CA TYR A 133 6.22 4.85 -4.09
C TYR A 133 7.11 4.43 -5.26
N MET A 134 6.62 3.60 -6.18
CA MET A 134 7.36 3.23 -7.39
C MET A 134 7.68 4.46 -8.25
N LYS A 135 6.72 5.37 -8.40
CA LYS A 135 6.93 6.63 -9.13
C LYS A 135 7.96 7.51 -8.43
N TYR A 136 7.88 7.64 -7.10
CA TYR A 136 8.87 8.37 -6.32
C TYR A 136 10.30 7.81 -6.52
N LEU A 137 10.46 6.49 -6.46
CA LEU A 137 11.77 5.85 -6.68
C LEU A 137 12.33 6.18 -8.06
N HIS A 138 11.46 6.15 -9.09
CA HIS A 138 11.82 6.52 -10.45
C HIS A 138 12.24 7.99 -10.56
N ASP A 139 11.41 8.91 -10.05
CA ASP A 139 11.61 10.36 -10.19
C ASP A 139 12.86 10.85 -9.42
N VAL A 140 13.18 10.23 -8.28
CA VAL A 140 14.40 10.57 -7.55
C VAL A 140 15.65 10.00 -8.23
N SER A 141 15.54 8.81 -8.82
CA SER A 141 16.68 8.12 -9.45
C SER A 141 16.95 8.57 -10.90
N THR A 142 15.99 9.23 -11.56
CA THR A 142 16.11 9.66 -12.96
C THR A 142 16.19 11.18 -13.08
N LEU A 143 16.92 11.66 -14.09
CA LEU A 143 16.99 13.09 -14.36
C LEU A 143 15.65 13.54 -14.95
N ALA A 144 15.09 14.64 -14.43
CA ALA A 144 13.89 15.23 -15.00
C ALA A 144 14.16 15.60 -16.47
N VAL A 145 13.32 15.07 -17.37
CA VAL A 145 13.39 15.41 -18.79
C VAL A 145 12.63 16.73 -19.00
N PRO A 146 13.27 17.76 -19.59
CA PRO A 146 12.58 19.00 -19.91
C PRO A 146 11.35 18.76 -20.79
N ILE A 147 10.34 19.60 -20.64
CA ILE A 147 9.16 19.58 -21.52
C ILE A 147 9.66 19.79 -22.96
N ALA A 148 9.21 18.94 -23.88
CA ALA A 148 9.55 19.06 -25.28
C ALA A 148 9.11 20.43 -25.82
N HIS A 149 9.89 20.99 -26.74
CA HIS A 149 9.51 22.23 -27.39
C HIS A 149 8.16 22.07 -28.13
N PRO A 150 7.34 23.13 -28.22
CA PRO A 150 6.09 23.07 -28.97
C PRO A 150 6.37 22.72 -30.42
N ILE A 151 5.61 21.75 -30.96
CA ILE A 151 5.70 21.36 -32.36
C ILE A 151 4.80 22.29 -33.17
N GLN A 152 5.38 23.00 -34.13
CA GLN A 152 4.61 23.78 -35.08
C GLN A 152 3.88 22.82 -36.03
N ALA A 153 2.55 22.87 -36.06
CA ALA A 153 1.71 22.04 -36.91
C ALA A 153 1.03 22.88 -38.00
N THR A 154 1.81 23.59 -38.83
CA THR A 154 1.23 24.39 -39.92
C THR A 154 0.96 23.53 -41.16
N GLN A 155 0.06 24.00 -42.03
CA GLN A 155 -0.26 23.34 -43.30
C GLN A 155 0.96 23.31 -44.26
N PHE A 156 1.93 24.19 -44.05
CA PHE A 156 3.20 24.20 -44.78
C PHE A 156 4.08 23.00 -44.40
N ASP A 157 4.13 22.64 -43.11
CA ASP A 157 4.91 21.50 -42.58
C ASP A 157 4.30 20.13 -42.96
N ARG A 158 3.03 20.08 -43.39
CA ARG A 158 2.33 18.84 -43.83
C ARG A 158 2.35 18.60 -45.34
N LYS A 159 3.03 19.44 -46.13
CA LYS A 159 3.09 19.32 -47.60
C LYS A 159 3.91 18.13 -48.10
N ASP A 160 4.61 17.42 -47.21
CA ASP A 160 5.49 16.30 -47.56
C ASP A 160 4.73 14.96 -47.75
N PHE A 161 3.43 14.92 -47.48
CA PHE A 161 2.62 13.75 -47.81
C PHE A 161 2.30 13.74 -49.31
N LYS A 162 3.07 12.95 -50.07
CA LYS A 162 2.67 12.56 -51.42
C LYS A 162 1.27 11.93 -51.35
N LEU A 163 0.33 12.48 -52.10
CA LEU A 163 -0.99 11.88 -52.28
C LEU A 163 -0.79 10.41 -52.70
N LYS A 164 -1.41 9.48 -51.96
CA LYS A 164 -1.40 8.06 -52.30
C LYS A 164 -1.95 7.93 -53.72
N SER A 165 -1.22 7.25 -54.63
CA SER A 165 -1.79 7.02 -55.96
C SER A 165 -3.04 6.17 -55.81
N TRP A 166 -4.12 6.65 -56.42
CA TRP A 166 -5.25 5.83 -56.76
C TRP A 166 -5.17 5.67 -58.26
N PHE A 167 -5.27 4.40 -58.69
CA PHE A 167 -4.83 3.83 -59.97
C PHE A 167 -3.34 3.49 -60.02
#